data_AF-A0AAN6VBQ2-F1
#
_entry.id   AF-A0AAN6VBQ2-F1
#
_cell.length_a   1.000
_cell.length_b   1.000
_cell.length_c   1.000
_cell.angle_alpha   90.00
_cell.angle_beta   90.00
_cell.angle_gamma   90.00
#
_symmetry.space_group_name_H-M   'P 1'
#
loop_
_entity.id
_entity.type
_entity.pdbx_description
1 polymer ?
#
loop_
_entity_poly.entity_id
_entity_poly.type
_entity_poly.pdbx_seq_one_letter_code
_entity_poly.pdbx_strand_id
1 'polypeptide(L)'
;MTLTPLIFAGGKSTRMQSPKHLLQLPDGRPLYQHQIDLLARTLPTTPVIYISLAQDSELDDYLQSLASTTTSKNPTSHATTNLEAKPKVKVIHDLTPNQSPESESAGPAAGLLAAHNAQPDTTWLVIACDYPLLTTTALQQLCRAYHPPVTCFRNRDGYCEPLVGIWSPEALGRLAERVDAAARGGGGCSSGRRGVGPSRVVKENGRG
;
A
#
# COMPACT_ATOMS: atom_id res chain seq x y z
N MET A 1 -8.56 -13.21 -12.27
CA MET A 1 -8.48 -12.72 -10.87
C MET A 1 -8.30 -11.22 -10.90
N THR A 2 -9.03 -10.49 -10.06
CA THR A 2 -8.95 -9.02 -9.99
C THR A 2 -8.04 -8.63 -8.83
N LEU A 3 -7.03 -7.80 -9.11
CA LEU A 3 -6.14 -7.23 -8.09
C LEU A 3 -6.46 -5.76 -7.92
N THR A 4 -6.52 -5.31 -6.66
CA THR A 4 -6.69 -3.90 -6.35
C THR A 4 -5.37 -3.31 -5.88
N PRO A 5 -4.84 -2.27 -6.57
CA PRO A 5 -3.59 -1.62 -6.19
C PRO A 5 -3.75 -0.75 -4.94
N LEU A 6 -2.77 -0.85 -4.04
CA LEU A 6 -2.65 -0.06 -2.81
C LEU A 6 -1.23 0.47 -2.65
N ILE A 7 -1.11 1.78 -2.47
CA ILE A 7 0.15 2.46 -2.16
C ILE A 7 0.22 2.75 -0.66
N PHE A 8 1.31 2.39 -0.01
CA PHE A 8 1.62 2.89 1.35
C PHE A 8 2.39 4.20 1.25
N ALA A 9 1.68 5.30 1.48
CA ALA A 9 2.21 6.67 1.43
C ALA A 9 2.17 7.37 2.81
N GLY A 10 1.97 6.63 3.90
CA GLY A 10 1.88 7.17 5.25
C GLY A 10 3.08 6.85 6.13
N GLY A 11 3.24 7.64 7.19
CA GLY A 11 4.23 7.45 8.26
C GLY A 11 5.34 8.50 8.26
N LYS A 12 5.80 8.87 9.46
CA LYS A 12 6.90 9.83 9.64
C LYS A 12 8.23 9.13 9.38
N SER A 13 9.03 9.69 8.47
CA SER A 13 10.43 9.29 8.32
C SER A 13 11.22 9.76 9.53
N THR A 14 11.40 8.91 10.53
CA THR A 14 12.14 9.25 11.77
C THR A 14 13.58 9.73 11.49
N ARG A 15 14.16 9.30 10.36
CA ARG A 15 15.51 9.68 9.94
C ARG A 15 15.59 10.98 9.11
N MET A 16 14.56 11.31 8.34
CA MET A 16 14.63 12.42 7.36
C MET A 16 13.74 13.62 7.70
N GLN A 17 12.95 13.54 8.78
CA GLN A 17 12.03 14.59 9.24
C GLN A 17 11.05 15.12 8.18
N SER A 18 11.00 14.48 7.01
CA SER A 18 10.20 14.83 5.84
C SER A 18 9.34 13.63 5.42
N PRO A 19 8.12 13.88 4.96
CA PRO A 19 7.22 12.84 4.45
C PRO A 19 7.83 12.17 3.22
N LYS A 20 8.21 10.88 3.34
CA LYS A 20 8.89 10.16 2.25
C LYS A 20 8.08 10.18 0.95
N HIS A 21 6.76 10.09 1.04
CA HIS A 21 5.87 10.07 -0.12
C HIS A 21 5.87 11.37 -0.92
N LEU A 22 6.21 12.50 -0.29
CA LEU A 22 6.32 13.81 -0.95
C LEU A 22 7.73 14.13 -1.45
N LEU A 23 8.70 13.23 -1.26
CA LEU A 23 10.03 13.41 -1.83
C LEU A 23 9.92 13.53 -3.35
N GLN A 24 10.54 14.57 -3.90
CA GLN A 24 10.51 14.86 -5.32
C GLN A 24 11.54 14.01 -6.05
N LEU A 25 11.11 13.38 -7.13
CA LEU A 25 11.99 12.78 -8.13
C LEU A 25 12.69 13.88 -8.95
N PRO A 26 13.75 13.53 -9.72
CA PRO A 26 14.42 14.49 -10.61
C PRO A 26 13.51 15.19 -11.62
N ASP A 27 12.32 14.62 -11.90
CA ASP A 27 11.30 15.21 -12.76
C ASP A 27 10.33 16.14 -12.01
N GLY A 28 10.56 16.41 -10.73
CA GLY A 28 9.76 17.30 -9.88
C GLY A 28 8.50 16.67 -9.28
N ARG A 29 8.16 15.42 -9.63
CA ARG A 29 6.96 14.75 -9.13
C ARG A 29 7.21 14.05 -7.79
N PRO A 30 6.24 14.04 -6.86
CA PRO A 30 6.35 13.31 -5.61
C PRO A 30 6.33 11.79 -5.84
N LEU A 31 7.02 11.04 -4.97
CA LEU A 31 7.14 9.58 -5.09
C LEU A 31 5.78 8.86 -5.22
N TYR A 32 4.75 9.29 -4.50
CA TYR A 32 3.44 8.61 -4.58
C TYR A 32 2.80 8.75 -5.98
N GLN A 33 3.03 9.87 -6.69
CA GLN A 33 2.52 10.04 -8.07
C GLN A 33 3.23 9.12 -9.06
N HIS A 34 4.54 8.95 -8.89
CA HIS A 34 5.29 7.98 -9.69
C HIS A 34 4.73 6.55 -9.52
N GLN A 35 4.34 6.19 -8.31
CA GLN A 35 3.73 4.89 -8.00
C GLN A 35 2.31 4.74 -8.57
N ILE A 36 1.51 5.81 -8.60
CA ILE A 36 0.21 5.81 -9.30
C ILE A 36 0.41 5.44 -10.77
N ASP A 37 1.34 6.10 -11.45
CA ASP A 37 1.62 5.85 -12.86
C ASP A 37 2.13 4.43 -13.11
N LEU A 38 3.01 3.94 -12.22
CA LEU A 38 3.52 2.58 -12.27
C LEU A 38 2.40 1.54 -12.16
N LEU A 39 1.49 1.72 -11.20
CA LEU A 39 0.37 0.81 -10.98
C LEU A 39 -0.67 0.89 -12.10
N ALA A 40 -0.94 2.09 -12.63
CA ALA A 40 -1.84 2.28 -13.77
C ALA A 40 -1.32 1.55 -15.03
N ARG A 41 -0.01 1.60 -15.30
CA ARG A 41 0.60 0.82 -16.40
C ARG A 41 0.62 -0.69 -16.13
N THR A 42 0.74 -1.10 -14.87
CA THR A 42 0.79 -2.51 -14.49
C THR A 42 -0.60 -3.16 -14.57
N LEU A 43 -1.63 -2.46 -14.12
CA LEU A 43 -3.02 -2.93 -14.02
C LEU A 43 -3.97 -1.95 -14.74
N PRO A 44 -3.91 -1.87 -16.09
CA PRO A 44 -4.64 -0.86 -16.85
C PRO A 44 -6.17 -1.02 -16.80
N THR A 45 -6.66 -2.20 -16.41
CA THR A 45 -8.09 -2.50 -16.31
C THR A 45 -8.67 -2.24 -14.92
N THR A 46 -7.84 -1.84 -13.95
CA THR A 46 -8.31 -1.62 -12.58
C THR A 46 -8.99 -0.26 -12.46
N PRO A 47 -10.23 -0.21 -11.95
CA PRO A 47 -11.01 1.03 -11.94
C PRO A 47 -10.53 2.06 -10.90
N VAL A 48 -9.78 1.65 -9.87
CA VAL A 48 -9.38 2.52 -8.75
C VAL A 48 -8.01 2.12 -8.19
N ILE A 49 -7.15 3.11 -7.93
CA ILE A 49 -5.92 2.98 -7.14
C ILE A 49 -6.15 3.54 -5.74
N TYR A 50 -5.75 2.78 -4.72
CA TYR A 50 -5.88 3.19 -3.33
C TYR A 50 -4.55 3.70 -2.77
N ILE A 51 -4.61 4.69 -1.89
CA ILE A 51 -3.47 5.21 -1.15
C ILE A 51 -3.81 5.10 0.33
N SER A 52 -2.99 4.37 1.09
CA SER A 52 -3.06 4.30 2.54
C SER A 52 -2.19 5.40 3.15
N LEU A 53 -2.78 6.20 4.04
CA LEU A 53 -2.12 7.28 4.77
C LEU A 53 -2.36 7.13 6.27
N ALA A 54 -1.34 7.44 7.08
CA ALA A 54 -1.56 7.67 8.51
C ALA A 54 -2.44 8.92 8.70
N GLN A 55 -3.22 8.98 9.78
CA GLN A 55 -4.16 10.09 10.04
C GLN A 55 -3.49 11.47 10.08
N ASP A 56 -2.24 11.52 10.52
CA ASP A 56 -1.41 12.73 10.65
C ASP A 56 -0.42 12.91 9.50
N SER A 57 -0.62 12.21 8.37
CA SER A 57 0.26 12.34 7.21
C SER A 57 0.14 13.75 6.61
N GLU A 58 1.27 14.37 6.31
CA GLU A 58 1.32 15.59 5.53
C GLU A 58 0.78 15.34 4.10
N LEU A 59 -0.08 16.24 3.64
CA LEU A 59 -0.77 16.15 2.35
C LEU A 59 -0.35 17.34 1.46
N ASP A 60 -0.14 17.07 0.18
CA ASP A 60 -0.14 18.12 -0.84
C ASP A 60 -1.56 18.44 -1.30
N ASP A 61 -1.73 19.47 -2.14
CA ASP A 61 -3.03 19.91 -2.63
C ASP A 61 -3.82 18.77 -3.32
N TYR A 62 -3.12 17.88 -4.01
CA TYR A 62 -3.75 16.76 -4.69
C TYR A 62 -4.31 15.73 -3.70
N LEU A 63 -3.50 15.28 -2.74
CA LEU A 63 -3.96 14.36 -1.69
C LEU A 63 -5.07 14.98 -0.82
N GLN A 64 -4.98 16.28 -0.52
CA GLN A 64 -6.01 17.01 0.22
C GLN A 64 -7.35 17.03 -0.54
N SER A 65 -7.31 17.24 -1.86
CA SER A 65 -8.51 17.22 -2.70
C SER A 65 -9.18 15.83 -2.69
N LEU A 66 -8.39 14.76 -2.71
CA LEU A 66 -8.88 13.39 -2.66
C LEU A 66 -9.52 13.06 -1.30
N ALA A 67 -8.89 13.49 -0.20
CA ALA A 67 -9.40 13.28 1.16
C ALA A 67 -10.66 14.10 1.47
N SER A 68 -10.81 15.28 0.88
CA SER A 68 -12.00 16.14 1.07
C SER A 68 -13.22 15.62 0.31
N THR A 69 -13.01 14.93 -0.81
CA THR A 69 -14.08 14.40 -1.67
C THR A 69 -14.84 13.23 -1.02
N THR A 70 -14.25 12.55 -0.03
CA THR A 70 -14.93 11.45 0.69
C THR A 70 -16.03 11.92 1.65
N THR A 71 -16.10 13.22 1.98
CA THR A 71 -17.05 13.78 2.96
C THR A 71 -18.26 14.47 2.32
N SER A 72 -18.26 14.71 1.00
CA SER A 72 -19.38 15.38 0.31
C SER A 72 -20.24 14.41 -0.50
N LYS A 73 -21.53 14.29 -0.14
CA LYS A 73 -22.53 13.63 -0.96
C LYS A 73 -22.77 14.44 -2.25
N ASN A 74 -22.80 13.71 -3.36
CA ASN A 74 -23.06 14.10 -4.76
C ASN A 74 -21.93 14.78 -5.54
N PRO A 75 -21.66 14.24 -6.74
CA PRO A 75 -21.39 15.07 -7.89
C PRO A 75 -22.35 14.72 -9.04
N THR A 76 -23.30 15.62 -9.30
CA THR A 76 -23.81 15.85 -10.64
C THR A 76 -22.84 16.78 -11.36
N SER A 77 -22.21 16.31 -12.44
CA SER A 77 -22.41 16.88 -13.78
C SER A 77 -21.35 16.42 -14.78
N HIS A 78 -21.89 16.12 -15.95
CA HIS A 78 -21.34 15.97 -17.29
C HIS A 78 -20.08 16.80 -17.61
N ALA A 79 -19.09 16.19 -18.26
CA ALA A 79 -18.82 16.42 -19.69
C ALA A 79 -17.55 15.68 -20.18
N THR A 80 -17.69 15.22 -21.41
CA THR A 80 -16.82 14.62 -22.43
C THR A 80 -15.38 15.16 -22.51
N THR A 81 -14.39 14.27 -22.69
CA THR A 81 -13.48 14.20 -23.86
C THR A 81 -12.43 13.12 -23.66
N ASN A 82 -12.03 12.50 -24.77
CA ASN A 82 -11.08 11.40 -24.87
C ASN A 82 -9.66 11.91 -24.58
N LEU A 83 -9.32 12.03 -23.30
CA LEU A 83 -7.96 12.15 -22.75
C LEU A 83 -7.70 10.82 -22.05
N GLU A 84 -6.49 10.25 -22.13
CA GLU A 84 -6.10 9.04 -21.38
C GLU A 84 -6.72 9.08 -19.98
N ALA A 85 -7.69 8.22 -19.71
CA ALA A 85 -8.53 8.36 -18.55
C ALA A 85 -7.66 8.22 -17.30
N LYS A 86 -7.38 9.35 -16.64
CA LYS A 86 -6.56 9.38 -15.43
C LYS A 86 -7.14 8.38 -14.42
N PRO A 87 -6.33 7.51 -13.81
CA PRO A 87 -6.84 6.51 -12.89
C PRO A 87 -7.58 7.19 -11.74
N LYS A 88 -8.74 6.65 -11.36
CA LYS A 88 -9.44 7.12 -10.17
C LYS A 88 -8.62 6.75 -8.94
N VAL A 89 -8.38 7.72 -8.06
CA VAL A 89 -7.62 7.50 -6.82
C VAL A 89 -8.54 7.65 -5.62
N LYS A 90 -8.37 6.79 -4.61
CA LYS A 90 -9.06 6.89 -3.31
C LYS A 90 -8.06 6.81 -2.17
N VAL A 91 -8.29 7.58 -1.12
CA VAL A 91 -7.49 7.55 0.11
C VAL A 91 -8.17 6.65 1.15
N ILE A 92 -7.37 5.87 1.87
CA ILE A 92 -7.77 5.13 3.06
C ILE A 92 -6.86 5.62 4.19
N HIS A 93 -7.46 6.01 5.31
CA HIS A 93 -6.71 6.36 6.51
C HIS A 93 -6.63 5.19 7.47
N ASP A 94 -5.53 5.12 8.23
CA ASP A 94 -5.39 4.17 9.33
C ASP A 94 -6.57 4.30 10.32
N LEU A 95 -7.01 3.15 10.84
CA LEU A 95 -8.19 3.08 11.72
C LEU A 95 -7.99 3.80 13.05
N THR A 96 -6.74 3.84 13.52
CA THR A 96 -6.36 4.47 14.78
C THR A 96 -5.41 5.63 14.53
N PRO A 97 -5.62 6.80 15.13
CA PRO A 97 -4.65 7.88 15.08
C PRO A 97 -3.38 7.50 15.85
N ASN A 98 -2.25 8.12 15.48
CA ASN A 98 -1.04 8.05 16.29
C ASN A 98 -1.32 8.68 17.67
N GLN A 99 -0.85 8.03 18.75
CA GLN A 99 -1.14 8.46 20.13
C GLN A 99 -0.56 9.83 20.45
N SER A 100 0.51 10.23 19.76
CA SER A 100 1.09 11.57 19.80
C SER A 100 1.85 11.86 18.49
N PRO A 101 2.15 13.13 18.17
CA PRO A 101 2.97 13.48 17.00
C PRO A 101 4.38 12.86 17.02
N GLU A 102 4.87 12.47 18.19
CA GLU A 102 6.19 11.84 18.36
C GLU A 102 6.11 10.31 18.46
N SER A 103 4.89 9.76 18.49
CA SER A 103 4.70 8.30 18.49
C SER A 103 5.12 7.71 17.15
N GLU A 104 5.73 6.53 17.20
CA GLU A 104 5.94 5.74 16.00
C GLU A 104 4.59 5.46 15.33
N SER A 105 4.58 5.50 13.99
CA SER A 105 3.43 5.07 13.22
C SER A 105 3.09 3.63 13.59
N ALA A 106 1.79 3.30 13.66
CA ALA A 106 1.29 1.94 13.83
C ALA A 106 1.80 0.96 12.74
N GLY A 107 2.43 1.49 11.69
CA GLY A 107 3.24 0.77 10.73
C GLY A 107 2.41 0.17 9.59
N PRO A 108 3.07 -0.49 8.63
CA PRO A 108 2.39 -0.98 7.43
C PRO A 108 1.27 -2.00 7.69
N ALA A 109 1.30 -2.70 8.82
CA ALA A 109 0.22 -3.58 9.23
C ALA A 109 -1.08 -2.82 9.47
N ALA A 110 -1.02 -1.61 10.05
CA ALA A 110 -2.20 -0.76 10.25
C ALA A 110 -2.84 -0.37 8.91
N GLY A 111 -2.02 0.00 7.92
CA GLY A 111 -2.51 0.32 6.57
C GLY A 111 -3.14 -0.89 5.86
N LEU A 112 -2.52 -2.08 5.97
CA LEU A 112 -3.12 -3.32 5.46
C LEU A 112 -4.48 -3.62 6.11
N LEU A 113 -4.60 -3.42 7.42
CA LEU A 113 -5.83 -3.65 8.16
C LEU A 113 -6.90 -2.59 7.86
N ALA A 114 -6.52 -1.33 7.66
CA ALA A 114 -7.43 -0.28 7.21
C ALA A 114 -7.98 -0.60 5.81
N ALA A 115 -7.13 -1.07 4.90
CA ALA A 115 -7.54 -1.54 3.58
C ALA A 115 -8.47 -2.75 3.65
N HIS A 116 -8.15 -3.73 4.50
CA HIS A 116 -8.99 -4.90 4.74
C HIS A 116 -10.36 -4.50 5.31
N ASN A 117 -10.41 -3.60 6.29
CA ASN A 117 -11.67 -3.11 6.86
C ASN A 117 -12.52 -2.37 5.81
N ALA A 118 -11.89 -1.57 4.95
CA ALA A 118 -12.59 -0.85 3.90
C ALA A 118 -13.14 -1.77 2.79
N GLN A 119 -12.41 -2.82 2.44
CA GLN A 119 -12.83 -3.82 1.44
C GLN A 119 -12.36 -5.24 1.86
N PRO A 120 -13.18 -5.97 2.63
CA PRO A 120 -12.79 -7.26 3.23
C PRO A 120 -12.42 -8.35 2.23
N ASP A 121 -13.14 -8.40 1.10
CA ASP A 121 -13.00 -9.47 0.10
C ASP A 121 -11.95 -9.15 -1.00
N THR A 122 -11.21 -8.06 -0.85
CA THR A 122 -10.25 -7.61 -1.86
C THR A 122 -8.89 -8.29 -1.72
N THR A 123 -8.34 -8.72 -2.86
CA THR A 123 -6.91 -9.06 -2.95
C THR A 123 -6.09 -7.84 -3.37
N TRP A 124 -5.14 -7.47 -2.54
CA TRP A 124 -4.40 -6.21 -2.66
C TRP A 124 -3.02 -6.43 -3.27
N LEU A 125 -2.69 -5.72 -4.35
CA LEU A 125 -1.31 -5.52 -4.78
C LEU A 125 -0.76 -4.30 -4.03
N VAL A 126 0.17 -4.52 -3.10
CA VAL A 126 0.73 -3.48 -2.26
C VAL A 126 2.12 -3.07 -2.71
N ILE A 127 2.37 -1.77 -2.76
CA ILE A 127 3.71 -1.17 -2.90
C ILE A 127 3.89 -0.04 -1.90
N ALA A 128 5.08 0.11 -1.33
CA ALA A 128 5.45 1.27 -0.51
C ALA A 128 6.26 2.30 -1.31
N CYS A 129 6.29 3.55 -0.82
CA CYS A 129 7.05 4.62 -1.46
C CYS A 129 8.57 4.45 -1.45
N ASP A 130 9.10 3.52 -0.66
CA ASP A 130 10.53 3.25 -0.56
C ASP A 130 11.16 2.56 -1.80
N TYR A 131 10.36 2.25 -2.83
CA TYR A 131 10.80 1.52 -4.03
C TYR A 131 10.71 2.37 -5.33
N PRO A 132 11.48 3.48 -5.46
CA PRO A 132 11.40 4.39 -6.62
C PRO A 132 11.91 3.77 -7.93
N LEU A 133 12.67 2.67 -7.87
CA LEU A 133 13.20 1.96 -9.04
C LEU A 133 12.35 0.74 -9.43
N LEU A 134 11.20 0.53 -8.77
CA LEU A 134 10.31 -0.58 -9.09
C LEU A 134 9.74 -0.44 -10.50
N THR A 135 9.78 -1.53 -11.27
CA THR A 135 9.38 -1.49 -12.69
C THR A 135 8.05 -2.19 -12.94
N THR A 136 7.37 -1.79 -14.01
CA THR A 136 6.14 -2.46 -14.48
C THR A 136 6.39 -3.94 -14.72
N THR A 137 7.54 -4.29 -15.31
CA THR A 137 7.92 -5.68 -15.58
C THR A 137 8.02 -6.51 -14.29
N ALA A 138 8.65 -5.97 -13.25
CA ALA A 138 8.74 -6.63 -11.95
C ALA A 138 7.35 -6.85 -11.34
N LEU A 139 6.49 -5.82 -11.34
CA LEU A 139 5.13 -5.97 -10.82
C LEU A 139 4.27 -6.96 -11.63
N GLN A 140 4.43 -6.99 -12.95
CA GLN A 140 3.77 -7.98 -13.79
C GLN A 140 4.26 -9.41 -13.49
N GLN A 141 5.56 -9.59 -13.23
CA GLN A 141 6.09 -10.87 -12.78
C GLN A 141 5.46 -11.30 -11.44
N LEU A 142 5.36 -10.37 -10.48
CA LEU A 142 4.71 -10.62 -9.20
C LEU A 142 3.24 -11.03 -9.37
N CYS A 143 2.49 -10.31 -10.22
CA CYS A 143 1.09 -10.62 -10.52
C CYS A 143 0.92 -12.01 -11.14
N ARG A 144 1.78 -12.38 -12.11
CA ARG A 144 1.75 -13.70 -12.75
C ARG A 144 2.15 -14.83 -11.79
N ALA A 145 3.04 -14.54 -10.85
CA ALA A 145 3.52 -15.50 -9.88
C ALA A 145 2.57 -15.68 -8.69
N TYR A 146 1.52 -14.86 -8.57
CA TYR A 146 0.66 -14.85 -7.41
C TYR A 146 0.13 -16.24 -7.03
N HIS A 147 0.28 -16.56 -5.76
CA HIS A 147 -0.34 -17.66 -5.07
C HIS A 147 -0.76 -17.21 -3.67
N PRO A 148 -2.02 -17.47 -3.24
CA PRO A 148 -2.47 -17.12 -1.91
C PRO A 148 -1.73 -17.94 -0.83
N PRO A 149 -1.83 -17.54 0.45
CA PRO A 149 -2.40 -16.29 0.94
C PRO A 149 -1.58 -15.02 0.65
N VAL A 150 -0.24 -15.12 0.53
CA VAL A 150 0.65 -13.98 0.25
C VAL A 150 1.73 -14.37 -0.76
N THR A 151 1.98 -13.51 -1.75
CA THR A 151 3.16 -13.59 -2.62
C THR A 151 3.92 -12.28 -2.58
N CYS A 152 5.24 -12.30 -2.40
CA CYS A 152 6.07 -11.10 -2.47
C CYS A 152 7.47 -11.40 -3.04
N PHE A 153 8.25 -10.34 -3.24
CA PHE A 153 9.66 -10.50 -3.58
C PHE A 153 10.49 -10.96 -2.37
N ARG A 154 11.64 -11.54 -2.66
CA ARG A 154 12.68 -11.80 -1.68
C ARG A 154 14.00 -11.27 -2.18
N ASN A 155 14.68 -10.53 -1.32
CA ASN A 155 15.99 -9.98 -1.63
C ASN A 155 17.08 -11.07 -1.58
N ARG A 156 18.30 -10.69 -1.93
CA ARG A 156 19.45 -11.62 -2.06
C ARG A 156 19.83 -12.27 -0.73
N ASP A 157 19.58 -11.59 0.38
CA ASP A 157 19.86 -12.07 1.73
C ASP A 157 18.76 -13.01 2.28
N GLY A 158 17.72 -13.26 1.47
CA GLY A 158 16.65 -14.16 1.82
C GLY A 158 15.49 -13.52 2.58
N TYR A 159 15.50 -12.21 2.80
CA TYR A 159 14.38 -11.51 3.44
C TYR A 159 13.26 -11.26 2.45
N CYS A 160 12.04 -11.50 2.91
CA CYS A 160 10.84 -11.24 2.14
C CYS A 160 10.49 -9.74 2.22
N GLU A 161 9.98 -9.19 1.12
CA GLU A 161 9.60 -7.79 0.96
C GLU A 161 8.07 -7.67 0.95
N PRO A 162 7.38 -7.80 2.10
CA PRO A 162 5.92 -7.85 2.17
C PRO A 162 5.22 -6.58 1.65
N LEU A 163 5.95 -5.46 1.61
CA LEU A 163 5.48 -4.17 1.11
C LEU A 163 5.67 -3.99 -0.40
N VAL A 164 6.14 -5.04 -1.09
CA VAL A 164 6.01 -5.22 -2.53
C VAL A 164 5.45 -6.63 -2.74
N GLY A 165 4.14 -6.75 -2.55
CA GLY A 165 3.49 -8.04 -2.39
C GLY A 165 2.02 -8.05 -2.78
N ILE A 166 1.44 -9.24 -2.81
CA ILE A 166 0.02 -9.45 -3.06
C ILE A 166 -0.58 -10.18 -1.87
N TRP A 167 -1.59 -9.58 -1.24
CA TRP A 167 -2.22 -10.02 0.00
C TRP A 167 -3.68 -10.39 -0.25
N SER A 168 -4.02 -11.67 -0.03
CA SER A 168 -5.42 -12.15 -0.08
C SER A 168 -6.25 -11.68 1.13
N PRO A 169 -7.59 -11.72 1.03
CA PRO A 169 -8.48 -11.60 2.19
C PRO A 169 -8.11 -12.54 3.34
N GLU A 170 -7.80 -13.80 3.04
CA GLU A 170 -7.40 -14.80 4.02
C GLU A 170 -6.14 -14.38 4.79
N ALA A 171 -5.13 -13.85 4.08
CA ALA A 171 -3.92 -13.34 4.71
C ALA A 171 -4.19 -12.18 5.67
N LEU A 172 -5.09 -11.29 5.27
CA LEU A 172 -5.44 -10.10 6.03
C LEU A 172 -6.30 -10.42 7.26
N GLY A 173 -7.21 -11.38 7.15
CA GLY A 173 -7.93 -11.92 8.31
C GLY A 173 -6.97 -12.50 9.36
N ARG A 174 -5.97 -13.29 8.92
CA ARG A 174 -4.92 -13.82 9.81
C ARG A 174 -4.04 -12.72 10.41
N LEU A 175 -3.81 -11.62 9.68
CA LEU A 175 -3.08 -10.47 10.21
C LEU A 175 -3.89 -9.78 11.31
N ALA A 176 -5.19 -9.57 11.09
CA ALA A 176 -6.11 -8.95 12.04
C ALA A 176 -6.15 -9.73 13.37
N GLU A 177 -6.36 -11.05 13.28
CA GLU A 177 -6.38 -11.94 14.46
C GLU A 177 -5.10 -11.84 15.31
N ARG A 178 -3.94 -11.71 14.65
CA ARG A 178 -2.64 -11.59 15.34
C ARG A 178 -2.46 -10.26 16.03
N VAL A 179 -2.85 -9.17 15.36
CA VAL A 179 -2.77 -7.83 15.94
C VAL A 179 -3.70 -7.74 17.15
N ASP A 180 -4.91 -8.27 17.06
CA ASP A 180 -5.86 -8.34 18.17
C ASP A 180 -5.34 -9.20 19.32
N ALA A 181 -4.73 -10.35 19.03
CA ALA A 181 -4.11 -11.20 20.04
C ALA A 181 -2.93 -10.51 20.73
N ALA A 182 -2.08 -9.80 19.98
CA ALA A 182 -0.96 -9.04 20.54
C ALA A 182 -1.43 -7.89 21.45
N ALA A 183 -2.50 -7.19 21.07
CA ALA A 183 -3.10 -6.13 21.87
C ALA A 183 -3.70 -6.64 23.19
N ARG A 184 -4.32 -7.84 23.19
CA ARG A 184 -4.87 -8.49 24.39
C ARG A 184 -3.81 -9.17 25.27
N GLY A 185 -2.67 -9.55 24.69
CA GLY A 185 -1.69 -10.45 25.30
C GLY A 185 -0.51 -9.78 26.01
N GLY A 186 -0.41 -8.44 26.04
CA GLY A 186 0.59 -7.72 26.84
C GLY A 186 2.05 -8.20 26.68
N GLY A 187 2.74 -7.77 25.62
CA GLY A 187 4.21 -7.68 25.59
C GLY A 187 5.06 -8.98 25.71
N GLY A 188 4.46 -10.17 25.69
CA GLY A 188 5.20 -11.43 25.78
C GLY A 188 5.79 -11.87 24.44
N CYS A 189 7.08 -11.61 24.21
CA CYS A 189 7.85 -12.19 23.11
C CYS A 189 7.92 -13.72 23.30
N SER A 190 7.02 -14.45 22.64
CA SER A 190 7.06 -15.91 22.56
C SER A 190 7.49 -16.33 21.17
N SER A 191 8.64 -17.01 21.12
CA SER A 191 9.44 -17.42 19.96
C SER A 191 8.82 -18.56 19.13
N GLY A 192 7.51 -18.52 18.89
CA GLY A 192 6.80 -19.47 18.03
C GLY A 192 6.53 -18.90 16.63
N ARG A 193 7.55 -18.76 15.79
CA ARG A 193 7.41 -18.23 14.42
C ARG A 193 6.63 -19.20 13.52
N ARG A 194 5.30 -19.05 13.46
CA ARG A 194 4.55 -19.26 12.23
C ARG A 194 3.96 -17.92 11.82
N GLY A 195 4.76 -17.09 11.15
CA GLY A 195 4.32 -15.84 10.51
C GLY A 195 3.22 -16.10 9.47
N VAL A 196 2.44 -15.09 9.08
CA VAL A 196 1.86 -15.07 7.72
C VAL A 196 3.05 -14.82 6.79
N GLY A 197 3.86 -15.86 6.58
CA GLY A 197 4.97 -15.82 5.65
C GLY A 197 4.43 -15.91 4.23
N PRO A 198 5.14 -15.38 3.24
CA PRO A 198 4.76 -15.56 1.85
C PRO A 198 4.70 -17.06 1.53
N SER A 199 3.57 -17.48 0.98
CA SER A 199 3.37 -18.84 0.49
C SER A 199 4.12 -19.07 -0.81
N ARG A 200 4.44 -17.99 -1.52
CA ARG A 200 5.33 -18.01 -2.67
C ARG A 200 6.21 -16.77 -2.72
N VAL A 201 7.45 -17.00 -3.15
CA VAL A 201 8.47 -15.97 -3.24
C VAL A 201 8.95 -15.86 -4.68
N VAL A 202 8.93 -14.65 -5.22
CA VAL A 202 9.45 -14.35 -6.55
C VAL A 202 10.93 -14.02 -6.44
N LYS A 203 11.78 -14.73 -7.20
CA LYS A 203 13.18 -14.34 -7.39
C LYS A 203 13.24 -13.25 -8.44
N GLU A 204 13.91 -12.15 -8.15
CA GLU A 204 14.22 -11.13 -9.15
C GLU A 204 15.18 -11.74 -10.17
N ASN A 205 14.70 -11.97 -11.40
CA ASN A 205 15.57 -12.39 -12.49
C ASN A 205 16.37 -11.17 -12.95
N GLY A 206 17.54 -10.97 -12.33
CA GLY A 206 18.48 -9.94 -12.75
C GLY A 206 18.87 -10.13 -14.22
N ARG A 207 18.43 -9.20 -15.07
CA ARG A 207 19.18 -8.80 -16.25
C ARG A 207 19.62 -7.37 -15.99
N GLY A 208 20.79 -7.26 -15.37
CA GLY A 208 21.68 -6.11 -15.57
C GLY A 208 22.47 -6.35 -16.85
#